data_AF-A0AA40E3I8-F1
#
_entry.id   AF-A0AA40E3I8-F1
#
_cell.length_a   1.000
_cell.length_b   1.000
_cell.length_c   1.000
_cell.angle_alpha   90.00
_cell.angle_beta   90.00
_cell.angle_gamma   90.00
#
_symmetry.space_group_name_H-M   'P 1'
#
loop_
_entity.id
_entity.type
_entity.pdbx_description
1 polymer ?
#
loop_
_entity_poly.entity_id
_entity_poly.type
_entity_poly.pdbx_seq_one_letter_code
_entity_poly.pdbx_strand_id
1 'polypeptide(L)'
;MAQAVPAATSQALVLPTIPQGQIVKVLPGPVPEEIRAIRSDKLNELTSGNNGMPDASAALHPDNFPFIEGYALSGPFNHGVVKIKNIPFNSRRTEIIAFLGRNSRILNDTDEPVHIIMERVTSKTQDAYVEFLTFADAVKAVERHNEMQKKGRQTRLGDRTVEVELSSQGALMRDLFPFASGVFWNGSIPQIQEPVEDQPWKTFKGFVTEEEMTMLVKFVEAPGRSPFARDCNQRPFESMISTLKKLPWFAAEYITIRQRAVIYNAAMGLIGLLRRSLEDPRREREDGNLTTQLLKRLCTAAMLCPGFSVMQKDNIAYAAGWGDAKLSQFNQPRFADLWTHQHILVAKPGVPIDVLEWYIAVIREETTRYVGTQSLAARRNAFQWRDALQDRGYFGFLWAELDLPEAPELGKMSLKEVAMREIATIEGVLTRVFSGI
;
A
#
# COMPACT_ATOMS: atom_id res chain seq x y z
N MET A 1 22.29 34.74 15.34
CA MET A 1 23.22 34.71 14.19
C MET A 1 23.45 33.25 13.83
N ALA A 2 22.73 32.76 12.83
CA ALA A 2 22.74 31.36 12.41
C ALA A 2 23.91 31.13 11.43
N GLN A 3 24.79 30.19 11.75
CA GLN A 3 25.80 29.69 10.82
C GLN A 3 25.16 28.64 9.92
N ALA A 4 25.18 28.91 8.62
CA ALA A 4 24.73 28.01 7.57
C ALA A 4 25.68 26.81 7.44
N VAL A 5 25.12 25.61 7.45
CA VAL A 5 25.79 24.35 7.12
C VAL A 5 25.79 24.22 5.57
N PRO A 6 26.91 23.84 4.93
CA PRO A 6 27.04 23.89 3.49
C PRO A 6 26.18 22.82 2.80
N ALA A 7 25.57 23.20 1.68
CA ALA A 7 24.88 22.29 0.77
C ALA A 7 25.88 21.26 0.25
N ALA A 8 25.60 19.97 0.51
CA ALA A 8 26.33 18.89 -0.11
C ALA A 8 26.01 18.89 -1.61
N THR A 9 26.96 19.36 -2.40
CA THR A 9 27.00 19.23 -3.85
C THR A 9 27.03 17.74 -4.18
N SER A 10 25.85 17.18 -4.43
CA SER A 10 25.74 15.90 -5.13
C SER A 10 26.36 16.12 -6.50
N GLN A 11 27.52 15.51 -6.74
CA GLN A 11 28.03 15.38 -8.09
C GLN A 11 26.99 14.56 -8.85
N ALA A 12 26.14 15.27 -9.59
CA ALA A 12 25.23 14.67 -10.55
C ALA A 12 26.09 13.82 -11.48
N LEU A 13 26.01 12.50 -11.31
CA LEU A 13 26.19 11.60 -12.43
C LEU A 13 25.16 12.08 -13.45
N VAL A 14 25.66 12.82 -14.44
CA VAL A 14 24.93 13.20 -15.64
C VAL A 14 24.59 11.88 -16.31
N LEU A 15 23.44 11.31 -15.92
CA LEU A 15 22.77 10.31 -16.71
C LEU A 15 22.55 10.98 -18.08
N PRO A 16 22.97 10.34 -19.18
CA PRO A 16 22.78 10.92 -20.49
C PRO A 16 21.29 11.22 -20.62
N THR A 17 20.98 12.48 -20.90
CA THR A 17 19.67 12.95 -21.33
C THR A 17 19.12 11.90 -22.27
N ILE A 18 18.01 11.24 -21.91
CA ILE A 18 17.35 10.27 -22.79
C ILE A 18 17.16 11.02 -24.12
N PRO A 19 17.80 10.58 -25.22
CA PRO A 19 17.62 11.26 -26.50
C PRO A 19 16.12 11.24 -26.78
N GLN A 20 15.57 12.39 -27.18
CA GLN A 20 14.15 12.58 -27.55
C GLN A 20 13.68 11.68 -28.72
N GLY A 21 14.42 10.62 -29.09
CA GLY A 21 14.20 9.74 -30.23
C GLY A 21 14.14 8.24 -29.93
N GLN A 22 14.15 7.77 -28.69
CA GLN A 22 13.84 6.37 -28.34
C GLN A 22 12.50 6.23 -27.61
N ILE A 23 11.51 6.99 -28.09
CA ILE A 23 10.10 6.80 -27.76
C ILE A 23 9.54 5.96 -28.90
N VAL A 24 9.05 4.75 -28.61
CA VAL A 24 8.38 3.89 -29.60
C VAL A 24 7.22 4.69 -30.18
N LYS A 25 7.36 5.18 -31.41
CA LYS A 25 6.23 5.66 -32.19
C LYS A 25 5.39 4.44 -32.55
N VAL A 26 4.10 4.47 -32.26
CA VAL A 26 3.16 3.50 -32.83
C VAL A 26 3.01 3.85 -34.31
N LEU A 27 3.88 3.31 -35.15
CA LEU A 27 3.83 3.50 -36.60
C LEU A 27 2.67 2.67 -37.17
N PRO A 28 1.78 3.25 -37.99
CA PRO A 28 0.76 2.48 -38.70
C PRO A 28 1.43 1.57 -39.74
N GLY A 29 1.16 0.26 -39.66
CA GLY A 29 1.67 -0.76 -40.58
C GLY A 29 1.96 -2.10 -39.92
N PRO A 30 2.16 -3.19 -40.70
CA PRO A 30 2.48 -4.49 -40.15
C PRO A 30 3.83 -4.43 -39.42
N VAL A 31 3.81 -4.84 -38.15
CA VAL A 31 5.00 -4.93 -37.30
C VAL A 31 6.01 -5.90 -37.93
N PRO A 32 7.28 -5.50 -38.15
CA PRO A 32 8.32 -6.37 -38.69
C PRO A 32 8.48 -7.68 -37.91
N GLU A 33 8.75 -8.79 -38.60
CA GLU A 33 8.85 -10.13 -38.02
C GLU A 33 9.89 -10.22 -36.89
N GLU A 34 11.03 -9.55 -37.07
CA GLU A 34 12.10 -9.47 -36.06
C GLU A 34 11.61 -8.83 -34.75
N ILE A 35 10.72 -7.85 -34.86
CA ILE A 35 10.11 -7.17 -33.70
C ILE A 35 9.00 -8.05 -33.10
N ARG A 36 8.23 -8.78 -33.92
CA ARG A 36 7.22 -9.73 -33.42
C ARG A 36 7.86 -10.85 -32.61
N ALA A 37 9.03 -11.34 -33.03
CA ALA A 37 9.75 -12.43 -32.38
C ALA A 37 10.24 -12.10 -30.95
N ILE A 38 10.38 -10.82 -30.60
CA ILE A 38 10.84 -10.38 -29.27
C ILE A 38 9.70 -9.89 -28.37
N ARG A 39 8.47 -9.80 -28.89
CA ARG A 39 7.27 -9.41 -28.14
C ARG A 39 6.64 -10.61 -27.45
N SER A 40 5.84 -10.34 -26.43
CA SER A 40 4.94 -11.32 -25.88
C SER A 40 3.89 -11.73 -26.92
N ASP A 41 3.46 -13.00 -26.86
CA ASP A 41 2.38 -13.52 -27.72
C ASP A 41 1.12 -12.66 -27.59
N LYS A 42 0.83 -12.21 -26.37
CA LYS A 42 -0.32 -11.35 -26.08
C LYS A 42 -0.27 -10.01 -26.82
N LEU A 43 0.90 -9.36 -26.91
CA LEU A 43 1.01 -8.11 -27.68
C LEU A 43 0.89 -8.37 -29.18
N ASN A 44 1.45 -9.49 -29.67
CA ASN A 44 1.33 -9.88 -31.07
C ASN A 44 -0.13 -10.17 -31.46
N GLU A 45 -0.88 -10.86 -30.60
CA GLU A 45 -2.32 -11.11 -30.78
C GLU A 45 -3.12 -9.81 -30.77
N LEU A 46 -2.89 -8.94 -29.79
CA LEU A 46 -3.59 -7.66 -29.65
C LEU A 46 -3.36 -6.73 -30.84
N THR A 47 -2.17 -6.78 -31.45
CA THR A 47 -1.79 -5.92 -32.59
C THR A 47 -1.83 -6.66 -33.94
N SER A 48 -2.52 -7.81 -34.00
CA SER A 48 -2.60 -8.64 -35.21
C SER A 48 -3.49 -8.08 -36.33
N GLY A 49 -4.32 -7.07 -36.03
CA GLY A 49 -5.22 -6.43 -36.99
C GLY A 49 -4.49 -5.78 -38.18
N ASN A 50 -5.22 -5.53 -39.27
CA ASN A 50 -4.66 -5.04 -40.55
C ASN A 50 -3.85 -3.74 -40.43
N ASN A 51 -4.17 -2.88 -39.47
CA ASN A 51 -3.48 -1.61 -39.23
C ASN A 51 -2.45 -1.66 -38.09
N GLY A 52 -2.19 -2.85 -37.53
CA GLY A 52 -1.34 -3.04 -36.34
C GLY A 52 -1.99 -2.60 -35.04
N MET A 53 -3.32 -2.40 -35.03
CA MET A 53 -4.11 -1.91 -33.89
C MET A 53 -5.33 -2.81 -33.67
N PRO A 54 -5.72 -3.07 -32.40
CA PRO A 54 -6.99 -3.73 -32.08
C PRO A 54 -8.18 -2.80 -32.34
N ASP A 55 -9.38 -3.39 -32.43
CA ASP A 55 -10.62 -2.62 -32.27
C ASP A 55 -10.85 -2.20 -30.80
N ALA A 56 -11.77 -1.26 -30.58
CA ALA A 56 -12.06 -0.75 -29.24
C ALA A 56 -12.56 -1.83 -28.28
N SER A 57 -13.34 -2.80 -28.77
CA SER A 57 -13.89 -3.88 -27.95
C SER A 57 -12.81 -4.83 -27.46
N ALA A 58 -11.84 -5.16 -28.33
CA ALA A 58 -10.70 -6.00 -28.02
C ALA A 58 -9.71 -5.29 -27.07
N ALA A 59 -9.44 -3.99 -27.27
CA ALA A 59 -8.54 -3.23 -26.42
C ALA A 59 -9.10 -3.00 -25.00
N LEU A 60 -10.41 -2.77 -24.88
CA LEU A 60 -11.08 -2.56 -23.59
C LEU A 60 -11.53 -3.87 -22.94
N HIS A 61 -11.38 -5.02 -23.60
CA HIS A 61 -11.74 -6.30 -23.03
C HIS A 61 -10.94 -6.54 -21.72
N PRO A 62 -11.57 -7.00 -20.62
CA PRO A 62 -10.90 -7.20 -19.34
C PRO A 62 -9.65 -8.09 -19.40
N ASP A 63 -9.58 -9.01 -20.36
CA ASP A 63 -8.40 -9.86 -20.56
C ASP A 63 -7.21 -9.09 -21.17
N ASN A 64 -7.45 -8.04 -21.94
CA ASN A 64 -6.41 -7.25 -22.60
C ASN A 64 -6.08 -5.95 -21.86
N PHE A 65 -7.06 -5.36 -21.19
CA PHE A 65 -6.89 -4.12 -20.43
C PHE A 65 -5.87 -4.29 -19.29
N PRO A 66 -4.78 -3.51 -19.24
CA PRO A 66 -3.63 -3.82 -18.39
C PRO A 66 -3.67 -3.15 -17.02
N PHE A 67 -4.69 -2.34 -16.74
CA PHE A 67 -4.81 -1.58 -15.49
C PHE A 67 -5.89 -2.19 -14.59
N ILE A 68 -5.70 -2.08 -13.28
CA ILE A 68 -6.68 -2.46 -12.26
C ILE A 68 -6.57 -1.49 -11.09
N GLU A 69 -7.64 -1.34 -10.31
CA GLU A 69 -7.62 -0.60 -9.06
C GLU A 69 -6.76 -1.35 -8.03
N GLY A 70 -5.74 -0.69 -7.47
CA GLY A 70 -4.83 -1.34 -6.52
C GLY A 70 -5.54 -1.96 -5.30
N TYR A 71 -6.59 -1.30 -4.81
CA TYR A 71 -7.37 -1.80 -3.68
C TYR A 71 -8.16 -3.08 -4.00
N ALA A 72 -8.49 -3.34 -5.26
CA ALA A 72 -9.25 -4.53 -5.69
C ALA A 72 -8.40 -5.81 -5.61
N LEU A 73 -7.08 -5.68 -5.45
CA LEU A 73 -6.16 -6.78 -5.13
C LEU A 73 -6.32 -7.29 -3.69
N SER A 74 -7.12 -6.59 -2.87
CA SER A 74 -7.49 -7.02 -1.53
C SER A 74 -8.92 -7.51 -1.49
N GLY A 75 -9.21 -8.40 -0.56
CA GLY A 75 -10.58 -8.86 -0.32
C GLY A 75 -10.80 -9.17 1.16
N PRO A 76 -12.04 -9.47 1.54
CA PRO A 76 -12.35 -9.96 2.87
C PRO A 76 -11.56 -11.23 3.20
N PHE A 77 -11.20 -11.38 4.45
CA PHE A 77 -10.53 -12.56 5.00
C PHE A 77 -11.19 -12.97 6.31
N ASN A 78 -11.15 -14.26 6.61
CA ASN A 78 -11.73 -14.79 7.84
C ASN A 78 -10.90 -15.98 8.31
N HIS A 79 -9.89 -15.70 9.14
CA HIS A 79 -9.00 -16.70 9.69
C HIS A 79 -9.51 -17.23 11.03
N GLY A 80 -8.95 -18.35 11.50
CA GLY A 80 -9.13 -18.73 12.90
C GLY A 80 -8.38 -17.74 13.77
N VAL A 81 -9.00 -17.19 14.82
CA VAL A 81 -8.35 -16.17 15.65
C VAL A 81 -8.37 -16.60 17.11
N VAL A 82 -7.23 -16.47 17.77
CA VAL A 82 -7.08 -16.64 19.23
C VAL A 82 -6.65 -15.32 19.83
N LYS A 83 -7.26 -14.95 20.96
CA LYS A 83 -6.82 -13.81 21.76
C LYS A 83 -6.03 -14.31 22.97
N ILE A 84 -4.85 -13.74 23.18
CA ILE A 84 -3.99 -14.00 24.33
C ILE A 84 -4.03 -12.75 25.20
N LYS A 85 -4.67 -12.87 26.35
CA LYS A 85 -4.86 -11.79 27.30
C LYS A 85 -3.75 -11.76 28.35
N ASN A 86 -3.59 -10.59 28.97
CA ASN A 86 -2.70 -10.40 30.13
C ASN A 86 -1.21 -10.63 29.81
N ILE A 87 -0.80 -10.33 28.57
CA ILE A 87 0.60 -10.47 28.14
C ILE A 87 1.50 -9.41 28.81
N PRO A 88 2.79 -9.69 29.07
CA PRO A 88 3.76 -8.67 29.46
C PRO A 88 3.83 -7.52 28.46
N PHE A 89 4.08 -6.29 28.93
CA PHE A 89 4.13 -5.13 28.04
C PHE A 89 5.22 -5.25 26.97
N ASN A 90 6.35 -5.86 27.33
CA ASN A 90 7.53 -6.11 26.50
C ASN A 90 7.46 -7.42 25.69
N SER A 91 6.29 -8.08 25.65
CA SER A 91 6.12 -9.30 24.86
C SER A 91 6.55 -9.12 23.42
N ARG A 92 7.35 -10.06 22.94
CA ARG A 92 7.81 -10.10 21.56
C ARG A 92 6.95 -11.04 20.74
N ARG A 93 6.82 -10.75 19.45
CA ARG A 93 6.18 -11.67 18.49
C ARG A 93 6.75 -13.09 18.57
N THR A 94 8.07 -13.21 18.64
CA THR A 94 8.75 -14.52 18.70
C THR A 94 8.39 -15.32 19.93
N GLU A 95 8.16 -14.66 21.07
CA GLU A 95 7.72 -15.30 22.32
C GLU A 95 6.29 -15.83 22.19
N ILE A 96 5.40 -15.06 21.56
CA ILE A 96 4.02 -15.49 21.27
C ILE A 96 4.01 -16.72 20.34
N ILE A 97 4.84 -16.72 19.29
CA ILE A 97 4.96 -17.87 18.38
C ILE A 97 5.52 -19.09 19.13
N ALA A 98 6.56 -18.90 19.95
CA ALA A 98 7.15 -19.96 20.76
C ALA A 98 6.15 -20.54 21.77
N PHE A 99 5.35 -19.67 22.40
CA PHE A 99 4.28 -20.04 23.33
C PHE A 99 3.23 -20.95 22.68
N LEU A 100 2.83 -20.67 21.44
CA LEU A 100 1.90 -21.53 20.68
C LEU A 100 2.59 -22.80 20.16
N GLY A 101 3.91 -22.80 20.02
CA GLY A 101 4.68 -23.94 19.56
C GLY A 101 4.63 -24.15 18.04
N ARG A 102 5.60 -24.92 17.52
CA ARG A 102 5.88 -25.07 16.09
C ARG A 102 4.73 -25.67 15.26
N ASN A 103 3.88 -26.49 15.88
CA ASN A 103 2.78 -27.18 15.20
C ASN A 103 1.44 -26.43 15.31
N SER A 104 1.46 -25.14 15.64
CA SER A 104 0.25 -24.34 15.87
C SER A 104 -0.53 -24.02 14.60
N ARG A 105 0.03 -24.20 13.40
CA ARG A 105 -0.65 -23.88 12.12
C ARG A 105 -1.16 -22.44 12.05
N ILE A 106 -0.37 -21.50 12.59
CA ILE A 106 -0.55 -20.06 12.41
C ILE A 106 -0.28 -19.66 10.96
N LEU A 107 -0.73 -18.48 10.53
CA LEU A 107 -0.42 -17.95 9.19
C LEU A 107 1.10 -17.78 8.99
N ASN A 108 1.51 -17.69 7.73
CA ASN A 108 2.90 -17.46 7.37
C ASN A 108 3.35 -16.05 7.76
N ASP A 109 4.66 -15.86 7.97
CA ASP A 109 5.21 -14.56 8.40
C ASP A 109 4.86 -13.39 7.47
N THR A 110 4.72 -13.66 6.16
CA THR A 110 4.32 -12.69 5.12
C THR A 110 2.93 -12.11 5.37
N ASP A 111 2.04 -12.86 6.01
CA ASP A 111 0.65 -12.48 6.28
C ASP A 111 0.49 -11.80 7.65
N GLU A 112 1.57 -11.67 8.41
CA GLU A 112 1.60 -11.07 9.74
C GLU A 112 0.64 -11.79 10.74
N PRO A 113 0.92 -13.05 11.13
CA PRO A 113 0.02 -13.87 11.96
C PRO A 113 -0.20 -13.35 13.38
N VAL A 114 0.67 -12.50 13.91
CA VAL A 114 0.66 -12.06 15.31
C VAL A 114 0.46 -10.57 15.38
N HIS A 115 -0.61 -10.14 16.04
CA HIS A 115 -0.95 -8.74 16.23
C HIS A 115 -0.93 -8.41 17.71
N ILE A 116 0.11 -7.73 18.16
CA ILE A 116 0.17 -7.24 19.55
C ILE A 116 -0.43 -5.84 19.58
N ILE A 117 -1.59 -5.70 20.22
CA ILE A 117 -2.36 -4.47 20.19
C ILE A 117 -1.63 -3.40 21.01
N MET A 118 -1.56 -2.19 20.45
CA MET A 118 -1.02 -1.02 21.10
C MET A 118 -2.03 0.11 21.00
N GLU A 119 -2.31 0.77 22.12
CA GLU A 119 -3.06 2.02 22.10
C GLU A 119 -2.18 3.12 21.49
N ARG A 120 -2.50 3.54 20.26
CA ARG A 120 -1.65 4.44 19.44
C ARG A 120 -1.47 5.84 20.00
N VAL A 121 -2.24 6.26 21.01
CA VAL A 121 -2.15 7.57 21.67
C VAL A 121 -1.33 7.55 22.95
N THR A 122 -1.20 6.39 23.62
CA THR A 122 -0.44 6.25 24.89
C THR A 122 0.79 5.37 24.74
N SER A 123 0.90 4.66 23.61
CA SER A 123 1.86 3.58 23.32
C SER A 123 1.78 2.38 24.26
N LYS A 124 0.68 2.23 25.02
CA LYS A 124 0.51 1.12 25.95
C LYS A 124 0.21 -0.17 25.19
N THR A 125 1.00 -1.21 25.44
CA THR A 125 0.72 -2.58 24.99
C THR A 125 -0.53 -3.12 25.69
N GLN A 126 -1.42 -3.72 24.92
CA GLN A 126 -2.61 -4.44 25.40
C GLN A 126 -2.46 -5.95 25.11
N ASP A 127 -3.55 -6.62 24.77
CA ASP A 127 -3.58 -8.04 24.46
C ASP A 127 -2.96 -8.35 23.08
N ALA A 128 -2.69 -9.63 22.82
CA ALA A 128 -2.27 -10.09 21.51
C ALA A 128 -3.36 -10.94 20.84
N TYR A 129 -3.38 -10.90 19.51
CA TYR A 129 -4.15 -11.80 18.69
C TYR A 129 -3.22 -12.62 17.81
N VAL A 130 -3.60 -13.87 17.55
CA VAL A 130 -2.90 -14.74 16.62
C VAL A 130 -3.89 -15.35 15.63
N GLU A 131 -3.55 -15.25 14.35
CA GLU A 131 -4.32 -15.79 13.25
C GLU A 131 -3.79 -17.16 12.81
N PHE A 132 -4.73 -18.07 12.56
CA PHE A 132 -4.54 -19.47 12.21
C PHE A 132 -5.10 -19.74 10.82
N LEU A 133 -4.52 -20.73 10.14
CA LEU A 133 -4.96 -21.13 8.79
C LEU A 133 -6.46 -21.47 8.76
N THR A 134 -6.98 -22.11 9.82
CA THR A 134 -8.38 -22.46 9.94
C THR A 134 -8.92 -22.19 11.34
N PHE A 135 -10.25 -22.03 11.44
CA PHE A 135 -10.94 -21.94 12.73
C PHE A 135 -10.71 -23.18 13.61
N ALA A 136 -10.68 -24.38 13.01
CA ALA A 136 -10.41 -25.61 13.74
C ALA A 136 -9.02 -25.65 14.37
N ASP A 137 -8.01 -25.06 13.71
CA ASP A 137 -6.65 -24.96 14.28
C ASP A 137 -6.61 -24.01 15.48
N ALA A 138 -7.36 -22.90 15.43
CA ALA A 138 -7.53 -21.98 16.56
C ALA A 138 -8.21 -22.66 17.76
N VAL A 139 -9.28 -23.44 17.53
CA VAL A 139 -9.96 -24.23 18.57
C VAL A 139 -8.99 -25.20 19.24
N LYS A 140 -8.22 -25.96 18.46
CA LYS A 140 -7.21 -26.89 18.99
C LYS A 140 -6.15 -26.18 19.85
N ALA A 141 -5.74 -24.98 19.47
CA ALA A 141 -4.77 -24.21 20.25
C ALA A 141 -5.31 -23.84 21.64
N VAL A 142 -6.59 -23.45 21.71
CA VAL A 142 -7.30 -23.13 22.97
C VAL A 142 -7.55 -24.39 23.81
N GLU A 143 -8.01 -25.48 23.20
CA GLU A 143 -8.23 -26.76 23.89
C GLU A 143 -6.95 -27.28 24.54
N ARG A 144 -5.84 -27.25 23.81
CA ARG A 144 -4.52 -27.64 24.34
C ARG A 144 -4.10 -26.77 25.53
N HIS A 145 -4.36 -25.46 25.48
CA HIS A 145 -4.11 -24.58 26.62
C HIS A 145 -4.97 -24.97 27.84
N ASN A 146 -6.26 -25.20 27.62
CA ASN A 146 -7.20 -25.60 28.68
C ASN A 146 -6.83 -26.96 29.30
N GLU A 147 -6.38 -27.92 28.50
CA GLU A 147 -5.88 -29.21 29.00
C GLU A 147 -4.64 -29.06 29.88
N MET A 148 -3.71 -28.17 29.51
CA MET A 148 -2.52 -27.90 30.32
C MET A 148 -2.91 -27.27 31.67
N GLN A 149 -3.85 -26.32 31.65
CA GLN A 149 -4.39 -25.70 32.86
C GLN A 149 -5.09 -26.74 33.76
N LYS A 150 -5.91 -27.63 33.18
CA LYS A 150 -6.55 -28.74 33.92
C LYS A 150 -5.54 -29.70 34.55
N LYS A 151 -4.39 -29.89 33.92
CA LYS A 151 -3.26 -30.68 34.46
C LYS A 151 -2.42 -29.91 35.49
N GLY A 152 -2.88 -28.74 35.94
CA GLY A 152 -2.18 -27.88 36.90
C GLY A 152 -0.97 -27.15 36.33
N ARG A 153 -0.77 -27.17 35.02
CA ARG A 153 0.34 -26.46 34.35
C ARG A 153 -0.10 -25.06 33.95
N GLN A 154 0.30 -24.07 34.73
CA GLN A 154 0.10 -22.67 34.38
C GLN A 154 0.89 -22.32 33.12
N THR A 155 0.20 -21.88 32.08
CA THR A 155 0.81 -21.37 30.86
C THR A 155 1.22 -19.93 31.06
N ARG A 156 2.52 -19.65 30.92
CA ARG A 156 3.11 -18.33 31.15
C ARG A 156 3.73 -17.79 29.88
N LEU A 157 3.72 -16.47 29.76
CA LEU A 157 4.52 -15.72 28.79
C LEU A 157 5.39 -14.76 29.59
N GLY A 158 6.71 -14.99 29.58
CA GLY A 158 7.62 -14.34 30.51
C GLY A 158 7.27 -14.64 31.98
N ASP A 159 7.05 -13.60 32.75
CA ASP A 159 6.69 -13.64 34.17
C ASP A 159 5.18 -13.71 34.43
N ARG A 160 4.35 -13.45 33.42
CA ARG A 160 2.88 -13.41 33.56
C ARG A 160 2.21 -14.72 33.21
N THR A 161 1.18 -15.07 33.98
CA THR A 161 0.20 -16.09 33.57
C THR A 161 -0.76 -15.47 32.58
N VAL A 162 -0.91 -16.11 31.41
CA VAL A 162 -1.73 -15.60 30.32
C VAL A 162 -3.01 -16.42 30.18
N GLU A 163 -4.07 -15.78 29.71
CA GLU A 163 -5.33 -16.43 29.35
C GLU A 163 -5.40 -16.54 27.83
N VAL A 164 -5.81 -17.70 27.32
CA VAL A 164 -5.94 -17.94 25.88
C VAL A 164 -7.39 -18.28 25.59
N GLU A 165 -8.04 -17.43 24.79
CA GLU A 165 -9.45 -17.59 24.43
C GLU A 165 -9.64 -17.62 22.93
N LEU A 166 -10.66 -18.36 22.49
CA LEU A 166 -11.10 -18.30 21.10
C LEU A 166 -11.67 -16.92 20.81
N SER A 167 -11.32 -16.36 19.67
CA SER A 167 -11.77 -15.04 19.24
C SER A 167 -12.24 -15.06 17.79
N SER A 168 -12.52 -13.89 17.25
CA SER A 168 -13.00 -13.71 15.87
C SER A 168 -12.21 -12.64 15.14
N GLN A 169 -12.24 -12.71 13.81
CA GLN A 169 -11.66 -11.67 12.97
C GLN A 169 -12.25 -10.29 13.28
N GLY A 170 -13.57 -10.20 13.53
CA GLY A 170 -14.21 -8.93 13.89
C GLY A 170 -13.75 -8.37 15.24
N ALA A 171 -13.45 -9.23 16.22
CA ALA A 171 -12.88 -8.78 17.49
C ALA A 171 -11.46 -8.21 17.32
N LEU A 172 -10.63 -8.88 16.51
CA LEU A 172 -9.30 -8.38 16.13
C LEU A 172 -9.40 -7.02 15.40
N MET A 173 -10.29 -6.91 14.40
CA MET A 173 -10.47 -5.67 13.65
C MET A 173 -10.90 -4.50 14.54
N ARG A 174 -11.82 -4.74 15.48
CA ARG A 174 -12.25 -3.72 16.45
C ARG A 174 -11.10 -3.23 17.32
N ASP A 175 -10.24 -4.14 17.79
CA ASP A 175 -9.11 -3.76 18.65
C ASP A 175 -7.94 -3.13 17.85
N LEU A 176 -7.81 -3.44 16.55
CA LEU A 176 -6.84 -2.79 15.64
C LEU A 176 -7.28 -1.40 15.16
N PHE A 177 -8.59 -1.15 15.09
CA PHE A 177 -9.19 0.10 14.62
C PHE A 177 -10.16 0.67 15.66
N PRO A 178 -9.69 0.98 16.88
CA PRO A 178 -10.57 1.32 18.01
C PRO A 178 -11.32 2.64 17.84
N PHE A 179 -10.81 3.55 16.98
CA PHE A 179 -11.43 4.85 16.70
C PHE A 179 -12.34 4.83 15.46
N ALA A 180 -12.52 3.68 14.80
CA ALA A 180 -13.47 3.49 13.71
C ALA A 180 -14.91 3.49 14.25
N SER A 181 -15.38 4.66 14.67
CA SER A 181 -16.72 4.88 15.20
C SER A 181 -17.78 4.56 14.15
N GLY A 182 -18.94 4.03 14.57
CA GLY A 182 -20.00 3.68 13.64
C GLY A 182 -19.71 2.47 12.74
N VAL A 183 -18.72 1.64 13.08
CA VAL A 183 -18.40 0.42 12.34
C VAL A 183 -18.80 -0.81 13.15
N PHE A 184 -19.63 -1.67 12.56
CA PHE A 184 -19.81 -3.04 13.04
C PHE A 184 -18.94 -3.99 12.20
N TRP A 185 -18.10 -4.79 12.86
CA TRP A 185 -17.18 -5.69 12.17
C TRP A 185 -17.80 -7.09 12.02
N ASN A 186 -18.19 -7.44 10.79
CA ASN A 186 -18.59 -8.81 10.44
C ASN A 186 -17.37 -9.53 9.83
N GLY A 187 -16.62 -10.23 10.68
CA GLY A 187 -15.31 -10.74 10.28
C GLY A 187 -14.36 -9.59 9.94
N SER A 188 -13.71 -9.62 8.78
CA SER A 188 -12.92 -8.48 8.29
C SER A 188 -13.75 -7.42 7.55
N ILE A 189 -15.04 -7.67 7.31
CA ILE A 189 -15.90 -6.79 6.50
C ILE A 189 -16.46 -5.69 7.41
N PRO A 190 -16.15 -4.41 7.14
CA PRO A 190 -16.76 -3.30 7.88
C PRO A 190 -18.21 -3.08 7.41
N GLN A 191 -19.15 -3.06 8.35
CA GLN A 191 -20.52 -2.58 8.14
C GLN A 191 -20.61 -1.17 8.73
N ILE A 192 -20.62 -0.17 7.85
CA ILE A 192 -20.69 1.24 8.24
C ILE A 192 -22.13 1.59 8.56
N GLN A 193 -22.37 2.07 9.78
CA GLN A 193 -23.68 2.52 10.22
C GLN A 193 -24.01 3.88 9.60
N GLU A 194 -25.27 4.06 9.24
CA GLU A 194 -25.75 5.37 8.80
C GLU A 194 -25.58 6.41 9.92
N PRO A 195 -25.32 7.68 9.57
CA PRO A 195 -25.26 8.75 10.56
C PRO A 195 -26.56 8.79 11.38
N VAL A 196 -26.42 8.69 12.70
CA VAL A 196 -27.56 8.80 13.62
C VAL A 196 -27.74 10.27 13.98
N GLU A 197 -28.94 10.79 13.77
CA GLU A 197 -29.32 12.16 14.15
C GLU A 197 -28.97 12.43 15.63
N ASP A 198 -28.45 13.62 15.91
CA ASP A 198 -27.97 14.05 17.23
C ASP A 198 -26.83 13.23 17.87
N GLN A 199 -26.21 12.28 17.15
CA GLN A 199 -25.11 11.46 17.67
C GLN A 199 -23.87 11.48 16.75
N PRO A 200 -23.24 12.65 16.54
CA PRO A 200 -22.09 12.80 15.63
C PRO A 200 -20.85 11.99 16.07
N TRP A 201 -20.76 11.60 17.34
CA TRP A 201 -19.69 10.72 17.84
C TRP A 201 -19.86 9.25 17.41
N LYS A 202 -21.05 8.84 16.96
CA LYS A 202 -21.30 7.51 16.38
C LYS A 202 -21.10 7.47 14.87
N THR A 203 -20.94 8.63 14.23
CA THR A 203 -20.77 8.71 12.77
C THR A 203 -19.37 8.26 12.38
N PHE A 204 -19.28 7.47 11.30
CA PHE A 204 -18.01 7.04 10.75
C PHE A 204 -17.20 8.22 10.20
N LYS A 205 -15.92 8.30 10.61
CA LYS A 205 -14.97 9.33 10.20
C LYS A 205 -13.75 8.78 9.46
N GLY A 206 -13.66 7.46 9.33
CA GLY A 206 -12.50 6.75 8.83
C GLY A 206 -12.10 5.59 9.74
N PHE A 207 -11.38 4.62 9.19
CA PHE A 207 -10.83 3.48 9.95
C PHE A 207 -9.67 3.85 10.87
N VAL A 208 -8.92 4.89 10.52
CA VAL A 208 -7.82 5.46 11.32
C VAL A 208 -7.89 6.98 11.29
N THR A 209 -7.44 7.61 12.38
CA THR A 209 -7.34 9.06 12.50
C THR A 209 -5.93 9.58 12.19
N GLU A 210 -5.83 10.87 11.85
CA GLU A 210 -4.54 11.53 11.61
C GLU A 210 -3.71 11.62 12.89
N GLU A 211 -4.38 11.81 14.03
CA GLU A 211 -3.78 11.86 15.35
C GLU A 211 -3.15 10.52 15.74
N GLU A 212 -3.84 9.40 15.50
CA GLU A 212 -3.29 8.06 15.76
C GLU A 212 -2.00 7.80 14.97
N MET A 213 -2.00 8.14 13.69
CA MET A 213 -0.85 7.91 12.80
C MET A 213 0.31 8.86 13.15
N THR A 214 0.01 10.11 13.50
CA THR A 214 1.01 11.09 13.97
C THR A 214 1.64 10.66 15.29
N MET A 215 0.84 10.22 16.25
CA MET A 215 1.33 9.77 17.56
C MET A 215 2.19 8.51 17.44
N LEU A 216 1.84 7.58 16.54
CA LEU A 216 2.63 6.39 16.25
C LEU A 216 4.08 6.74 15.87
N VAL A 217 4.27 7.75 15.02
CA VAL A 217 5.59 8.26 14.62
C VAL A 217 6.29 8.96 15.79
N LYS A 218 5.57 9.85 16.50
CA LYS A 218 6.14 10.63 17.62
C LYS A 218 6.70 9.76 18.75
N PHE A 219 6.11 8.58 19.00
CA PHE A 219 6.64 7.66 20.01
C PHE A 219 8.01 7.09 19.69
N VAL A 220 8.36 7.01 18.41
CA VAL A 220 9.70 6.61 17.96
C VAL A 220 10.66 7.80 17.95
N GLU A 221 10.18 8.99 17.57
CA GLU A 221 11.00 10.21 17.56
C GLU A 221 11.41 10.68 18.96
N ALA A 222 10.50 10.55 19.93
CA ALA A 222 10.72 10.98 21.31
C ALA A 222 10.23 9.91 22.32
N PRO A 223 10.95 8.78 22.47
CA PRO A 223 10.55 7.66 23.33
C PRO A 223 10.35 8.08 24.79
N GLY A 224 11.08 9.09 25.27
CA GLY A 224 10.93 9.62 26.63
C GLY A 224 9.58 10.28 26.94
N ARG A 225 8.72 10.49 25.93
CA ARG A 225 7.37 11.06 26.12
C ARG A 225 6.33 10.03 26.58
N SER A 226 6.63 8.73 26.52
CA SER A 226 5.78 7.69 27.11
C SER A 226 6.63 6.64 27.82
N PRO A 227 6.31 6.29 29.08
CA PRO A 227 7.03 5.23 29.79
C PRO A 227 6.93 3.89 29.05
N PHE A 228 5.84 3.63 28.32
CA PHE A 228 5.64 2.38 27.58
C PHE A 228 6.42 2.31 26.27
N ALA A 229 6.69 3.45 25.63
CA ALA A 229 7.42 3.49 24.36
C ALA A 229 8.90 3.12 24.53
N ARG A 230 9.49 3.47 25.69
CA ARG A 230 10.89 3.19 25.99
C ARG A 230 11.19 1.69 26.05
N ASP A 231 10.33 0.92 26.72
CA ASP A 231 10.61 -0.49 27.00
C ASP A 231 10.26 -1.41 25.80
N CYS A 232 9.52 -0.89 24.81
CA CYS A 232 8.96 -1.64 23.67
C CYS A 232 9.07 -0.87 22.34
N ASN A 233 10.26 -0.35 22.03
CA ASN A 233 10.51 0.49 20.85
C ASN A 233 10.16 -0.14 19.49
N GLN A 234 10.06 -1.47 19.38
CA GLN A 234 9.64 -2.17 18.18
C GLN A 234 8.14 -2.04 17.90
N ARG A 235 7.33 -1.74 18.92
CA ARG A 235 5.87 -1.87 18.86
C ARG A 235 5.20 -0.90 17.88
N PRO A 236 5.62 0.39 17.76
CA PRO A 236 5.07 1.28 16.75
C PRO A 236 5.19 0.72 15.33
N PHE A 237 6.30 0.06 15.00
CA PHE A 237 6.52 -0.57 13.70
C PHE A 237 5.62 -1.79 13.49
N GLU A 238 5.48 -2.65 14.51
CA GLU A 238 4.57 -3.82 14.46
C GLU A 238 3.10 -3.40 14.33
N SER A 239 2.71 -2.33 15.03
CA SER A 239 1.39 -1.71 14.91
C SER A 239 1.17 -1.16 13.50
N MET A 240 2.17 -0.51 12.90
CA MET A 240 2.09 -0.04 11.51
C MET A 240 1.93 -1.21 10.52
N ILE A 241 2.72 -2.28 10.68
CA ILE A 241 2.61 -3.48 9.84
C ILE A 241 1.19 -4.07 9.92
N SER A 242 0.66 -4.24 11.14
CA SER A 242 -0.70 -4.74 11.34
C SER A 242 -1.75 -3.82 10.71
N THR A 243 -1.56 -2.50 10.81
CA THR A 243 -2.45 -1.50 10.20
C THR A 243 -2.44 -1.63 8.68
N LEU A 244 -1.27 -1.68 8.03
CA LEU A 244 -1.15 -1.82 6.58
C LEU A 244 -1.78 -3.11 6.05
N LYS A 245 -1.58 -4.21 6.78
CA LYS A 245 -2.06 -5.55 6.40
C LYS A 245 -3.55 -5.76 6.63
N LYS A 246 -4.13 -5.11 7.64
CA LYS A 246 -5.51 -5.39 8.09
C LYS A 246 -6.51 -4.31 7.72
N LEU A 247 -6.08 -3.11 7.37
CA LEU A 247 -7.02 -2.07 6.95
C LEU A 247 -7.83 -2.56 5.74
N PRO A 248 -9.17 -2.42 5.73
CA PRO A 248 -10.03 -3.01 4.71
C PRO A 248 -9.95 -2.18 3.42
N TRP A 249 -8.83 -2.26 2.69
CA TRP A 249 -8.60 -1.48 1.47
C TRP A 249 -9.68 -1.69 0.41
N PHE A 250 -10.26 -2.89 0.34
CA PHE A 250 -11.38 -3.23 -0.55
C PHE A 250 -12.65 -2.38 -0.30
N ALA A 251 -12.80 -1.79 0.89
CA ALA A 251 -13.87 -0.84 1.24
C ALA A 251 -13.48 0.60 0.80
N ALA A 252 -13.05 0.72 -0.46
CA ALA A 252 -12.40 1.90 -1.03
C ALA A 252 -13.29 3.15 -1.09
N GLU A 253 -14.62 2.98 -1.08
CA GLU A 253 -15.60 4.05 -0.97
C GLU A 253 -15.56 4.78 0.38
N TYR A 254 -15.01 4.14 1.42
CA TYR A 254 -14.93 4.68 2.77
C TYR A 254 -13.53 5.19 3.14
N ILE A 255 -12.58 5.13 2.20
CA ILE A 255 -11.19 5.55 2.41
C ILE A 255 -10.92 6.73 1.47
N THR A 256 -10.50 7.86 2.01
CA THR A 256 -10.18 9.05 1.21
C THR A 256 -8.71 9.09 0.79
N ILE A 257 -8.40 9.87 -0.26
CA ILE A 257 -7.02 10.15 -0.67
C ILE A 257 -6.20 10.73 0.51
N ARG A 258 -6.81 11.61 1.30
CA ARG A 258 -6.17 12.17 2.51
C ARG A 258 -5.88 11.08 3.54
N GLN A 259 -6.83 10.20 3.83
CA GLN A 259 -6.62 9.13 4.80
C GLN A 259 -5.51 8.17 4.36
N ARG A 260 -5.50 7.77 3.08
CA ARG A 260 -4.40 7.01 2.48
C ARG A 260 -3.06 7.72 2.64
N ALA A 261 -3.01 9.03 2.37
CA ALA A 261 -1.78 9.82 2.49
C ALA A 261 -1.25 9.87 3.93
N VAL A 262 -2.14 10.02 4.92
CA VAL A 262 -1.79 9.97 6.35
C VAL A 262 -1.13 8.63 6.71
N ILE A 263 -1.72 7.51 6.29
CA ILE A 263 -1.18 6.16 6.53
C ILE A 263 0.18 6.00 5.84
N TYR A 264 0.28 6.42 4.58
CA TYR A 264 1.53 6.38 3.80
C TYR A 264 2.65 7.20 4.46
N ASN A 265 2.37 8.43 4.87
CA ASN A 265 3.34 9.31 5.49
C ASN A 265 3.84 8.74 6.83
N ALA A 266 2.96 8.14 7.64
CA ALA A 266 3.37 7.46 8.86
C ALA A 266 4.24 6.23 8.58
N ALA A 267 3.89 5.42 7.57
CA ALA A 267 4.71 4.29 7.14
C ALA A 267 6.11 4.73 6.71
N MET A 268 6.22 5.75 5.86
CA MET A 268 7.50 6.30 5.40
C MET A 268 8.32 6.91 6.54
N GLY A 269 7.68 7.65 7.45
CA GLY A 269 8.32 8.20 8.63
C GLY A 269 8.94 7.11 9.50
N LEU A 270 8.19 6.04 9.77
CA LEU A 270 8.65 4.88 10.53
C LEU A 270 9.77 4.11 9.80
N ILE A 271 9.66 3.88 8.49
CA ILE A 271 10.74 3.26 7.69
C ILE A 271 12.04 4.08 7.83
N GLY A 272 11.96 5.39 7.66
CA GLY A 272 13.11 6.28 7.77
C GLY A 272 13.72 6.30 9.18
N LEU A 273 12.88 6.31 10.23
CA LEU A 273 13.34 6.26 11.62
C LEU A 273 14.02 4.93 11.95
N LEU A 274 13.43 3.80 11.54
CA LEU A 274 13.98 2.48 11.79
C LEU A 274 15.32 2.29 11.05
N ARG A 275 15.39 2.73 9.78
CA ARG A 275 16.63 2.67 9.01
C ARG A 275 17.75 3.48 9.66
N ARG A 276 17.48 4.72 10.06
CA ARG A 276 18.45 5.56 10.80
C ARG A 276 18.88 4.92 12.12
N SER A 277 17.97 4.25 12.82
CA SER A 277 18.28 3.56 14.08
C SER A 277 19.23 2.38 13.88
N LEU A 278 19.09 1.67 12.75
CA LEU A 278 19.96 0.55 12.38
C LEU A 278 21.32 1.01 11.83
N GLU A 279 21.39 2.22 11.25
CA GLU A 279 22.64 2.81 10.75
C GLU A 279 23.50 3.42 11.86
N ASP A 280 22.93 3.76 13.04
CA ASP A 280 23.66 4.34 14.18
C ASP A 280 24.22 3.23 15.10
N PRO A 281 25.56 3.01 15.13
CA PRO A 281 26.18 1.96 15.93
C PRO A 281 25.99 2.14 17.44
N ARG A 282 25.62 3.35 17.89
CA ARG A 282 25.34 3.64 19.31
C ARG A 282 23.96 3.11 19.72
N ARG A 283 22.99 3.15 18.82
CA ARG A 283 21.61 2.67 19.07
C ARG A 283 21.48 1.16 18.92
N GLU A 284 22.27 0.54 18.03
CA GLU A 284 22.27 -0.91 17.84
C GLU A 284 22.57 -1.69 19.14
N ARG A 285 23.40 -1.14 20.03
CA ARG A 285 23.75 -1.76 21.32
C ARG A 285 22.68 -1.60 22.41
N GLU A 286 21.83 -0.57 22.30
CA GLU A 286 20.79 -0.25 23.28
C GLU A 286 19.43 -0.88 22.88
N ASP A 287 19.16 -1.00 21.59
CA ASP A 287 17.86 -1.34 21.03
C ASP A 287 17.83 -2.75 20.41
N GLY A 288 18.16 -3.79 21.16
CA GLY A 288 18.21 -5.19 20.68
C GLY A 288 16.89 -5.76 20.10
N ASN A 289 15.79 -5.00 20.11
CA ASN A 289 14.51 -5.33 19.48
C ASN A 289 14.34 -4.72 18.08
N LEU A 290 15.09 -3.66 17.74
CA LEU A 290 15.07 -3.04 16.42
C LEU A 290 16.03 -3.81 15.52
N THR A 291 15.48 -4.48 14.51
CA THR A 291 16.25 -5.40 13.68
C THR A 291 16.06 -5.11 12.19
N THR A 292 17.04 -5.49 11.37
CA THR A 292 16.90 -5.49 9.91
C THR A 292 15.71 -6.33 9.45
N GLN A 293 15.35 -7.38 10.20
CA GLN A 293 14.17 -8.19 9.94
C GLN A 293 12.87 -7.41 10.15
N LEU A 294 12.80 -6.55 11.18
CA LEU A 294 11.66 -5.65 11.40
C LEU A 294 11.55 -4.62 10.26
N LEU A 295 12.67 -4.03 9.82
CA LEU A 295 12.68 -3.11 8.68
C LEU A 295 12.19 -3.80 7.41
N LYS A 296 12.73 -5.00 7.11
CA LYS A 296 12.30 -5.80 5.96
C LYS A 296 10.81 -6.11 6.02
N ARG A 297 10.27 -6.47 7.19
CA ARG A 297 8.83 -6.72 7.38
C ARG A 297 8.00 -5.45 7.12
N LEU A 298 8.41 -4.31 7.66
CA LEU A 298 7.72 -3.03 7.46
C LEU A 298 7.71 -2.61 5.99
N CYS A 299 8.86 -2.63 5.32
CA CYS A 299 8.94 -2.30 3.89
C CYS A 299 8.13 -3.28 3.04
N THR A 300 8.18 -4.58 3.36
CA THR A 300 7.41 -5.61 2.64
C THR A 300 5.90 -5.39 2.82
N ALA A 301 5.44 -5.08 4.04
CA ALA A 301 4.04 -4.78 4.30
C ALA A 301 3.57 -3.52 3.56
N ALA A 302 4.42 -2.49 3.50
CA ALA A 302 4.13 -1.25 2.78
C ALA A 302 4.11 -1.47 1.25
N MET A 303 5.03 -2.28 0.70
CA MET A 303 5.05 -2.62 -0.73
C MET A 303 3.86 -3.48 -1.16
N LEU A 304 3.41 -4.39 -0.29
CA LEU A 304 2.22 -5.20 -0.50
C LEU A 304 0.92 -4.47 -0.17
N CYS A 305 0.98 -3.22 0.30
CA CYS A 305 -0.20 -2.44 0.65
C CYS A 305 -1.07 -2.21 -0.61
N PRO A 306 -2.30 -2.74 -0.66
CA PRO A 306 -3.19 -2.60 -1.83
C PRO A 306 -3.62 -1.15 -2.08
N GLY A 307 -3.75 -0.36 -1.01
CA GLY A 307 -4.16 1.04 -1.12
C GLY A 307 -3.07 2.00 -1.60
N PHE A 308 -1.79 1.59 -1.64
CA PHE A 308 -0.71 2.49 -2.06
C PHE A 308 -0.55 2.51 -3.58
N SER A 309 -0.44 3.72 -4.14
CA SER A 309 -0.17 3.93 -5.58
C SER A 309 1.20 3.39 -5.98
N VAL A 310 1.40 3.18 -7.29
CA VAL A 310 2.71 2.81 -7.87
C VAL A 310 3.83 3.73 -7.37
N MET A 311 3.66 5.05 -7.49
CA MET A 311 4.63 6.04 -7.03
C MET A 311 4.97 5.94 -5.53
N GLN A 312 3.96 5.66 -4.69
CA GLN A 312 4.19 5.50 -3.25
C GLN A 312 5.03 4.26 -2.95
N LYS A 313 4.79 3.17 -3.70
CA LYS A 313 5.59 1.94 -3.60
C LYS A 313 7.01 2.15 -4.13
N ASP A 314 7.19 2.89 -5.21
CA ASP A 314 8.52 3.27 -5.71
C ASP A 314 9.33 4.03 -4.63
N ASN A 315 8.72 5.03 -4.00
CA ASN A 315 9.34 5.78 -2.88
C ASN A 315 9.72 4.88 -1.69
N ILE A 316 8.88 3.90 -1.36
CA ILE A 316 9.18 2.91 -0.31
C ILE A 316 10.38 2.05 -0.72
N ALA A 317 10.41 1.58 -1.96
CA ALA A 317 11.50 0.76 -2.49
C ALA A 317 12.83 1.53 -2.50
N TYR A 318 12.79 2.80 -2.90
CA TYR A 318 13.93 3.73 -2.81
C TYR A 318 14.40 3.90 -1.36
N ALA A 319 13.48 4.15 -0.42
CA ALA A 319 13.81 4.25 1.00
C ALA A 319 14.39 2.95 1.58
N ALA A 320 13.97 1.80 1.06
CA ALA A 320 14.48 0.48 1.45
C ALA A 320 15.80 0.09 0.76
N GLY A 321 16.26 0.87 -0.23
CA GLY A 321 17.47 0.56 -1.01
C GLY A 321 17.30 -0.67 -1.90
N TRP A 322 16.09 -0.92 -2.42
CA TRP A 322 15.80 -2.08 -3.26
C TRP A 322 15.99 -1.75 -4.75
N GLY A 323 16.67 -2.64 -5.48
CA GLY A 323 16.84 -2.53 -6.94
C GLY A 323 15.79 -3.32 -7.74
N ASP A 324 15.76 -3.13 -9.06
CA ASP A 324 14.71 -3.59 -9.98
C ASP A 324 14.31 -5.06 -9.83
N ALA A 325 15.28 -5.96 -9.63
CA ALA A 325 15.03 -7.39 -9.44
C ALA A 325 14.15 -7.71 -8.22
N LYS A 326 14.16 -6.83 -7.21
CA LYS A 326 13.29 -6.94 -6.03
C LYS A 326 11.93 -6.30 -6.28
N LEU A 327 11.87 -5.18 -7.01
CA LEU A 327 10.64 -4.48 -7.35
C LEU A 327 9.72 -5.34 -8.24
N SER A 328 10.30 -6.13 -9.17
CA SER A 328 9.54 -7.05 -10.00
C SER A 328 8.77 -8.11 -9.19
N GLN A 329 9.29 -8.52 -8.03
CA GLN A 329 8.59 -9.45 -7.11
C GLN A 329 7.33 -8.83 -6.48
N PHE A 330 7.21 -7.50 -6.51
CA PHE A 330 6.03 -6.76 -6.04
C PHE A 330 5.13 -6.28 -7.20
N ASN A 331 5.34 -6.81 -8.41
CA ASN A 331 4.60 -6.40 -9.60
C ASN A 331 4.67 -4.88 -9.86
N GLN A 332 5.79 -4.25 -9.50
CA GLN A 332 6.02 -2.85 -9.85
C GLN A 332 6.25 -2.74 -11.36
N PRO A 333 5.59 -1.79 -12.04
CA PRO A 333 5.83 -1.54 -13.45
C PRO A 333 7.24 -0.98 -13.66
N ARG A 334 7.71 -1.01 -14.91
CA ARG A 334 8.89 -0.24 -15.29
C ARG A 334 8.59 1.24 -15.12
N PHE A 335 9.61 2.00 -14.73
CA PHE A 335 9.52 3.44 -14.53
C PHE A 335 8.41 3.83 -13.55
N ALA A 336 8.29 3.11 -12.42
CA ALA A 336 7.31 3.37 -11.38
C ALA A 336 7.38 4.81 -10.83
N ASP A 337 8.57 5.43 -10.89
CA ASP A 337 8.86 6.83 -10.62
C ASP A 337 8.22 7.82 -11.60
N LEU A 338 7.60 7.34 -12.68
CA LEU A 338 6.90 8.16 -13.68
C LEU A 338 5.36 8.01 -13.64
N TRP A 339 4.83 7.23 -12.69
CA TRP A 339 3.39 7.09 -12.44
C TRP A 339 2.87 8.17 -11.48
N THR A 340 3.26 9.42 -11.71
CA THR A 340 3.03 10.58 -10.81
C THR A 340 1.57 10.97 -10.67
N HIS A 341 0.75 10.69 -11.69
CA HIS A 341 -0.64 11.14 -11.78
C HIS A 341 -1.66 9.99 -11.73
N GLN A 342 -1.18 8.76 -11.52
CA GLN A 342 -2.01 7.58 -11.27
C GLN A 342 -2.08 7.35 -9.76
N HIS A 343 -3.20 7.75 -9.18
CA HIS A 343 -3.45 7.70 -7.75
C HIS A 343 -3.93 6.33 -7.29
N ILE A 344 -4.68 5.60 -8.13
CA ILE A 344 -5.32 4.33 -7.75
C ILE A 344 -4.97 3.18 -8.68
N LEU A 345 -4.95 3.44 -9.99
CA LEU A 345 -4.65 2.40 -10.97
C LEU A 345 -3.21 1.91 -10.87
N VAL A 346 -3.06 0.59 -10.95
CA VAL A 346 -1.78 -0.13 -10.97
C VAL A 346 -1.74 -1.09 -12.15
N ALA A 347 -0.55 -1.60 -12.46
CA ALA A 347 -0.40 -2.68 -13.42
C ALA A 347 -1.13 -3.95 -12.93
N LYS A 348 -1.99 -4.51 -13.77
CA LYS A 348 -2.69 -5.78 -13.50
C LYS A 348 -1.66 -6.92 -13.40
N PRO A 349 -1.68 -7.74 -12.32
CA PRO A 349 -0.75 -8.84 -12.18
C PRO A 349 -0.78 -9.82 -13.35
N GLY A 350 0.39 -10.27 -13.79
CA GLY A 350 0.54 -11.23 -14.89
C GLY A 350 0.43 -10.62 -16.29
N VAL A 351 0.19 -9.31 -16.42
CA VAL A 351 0.27 -8.63 -17.73
C VAL A 351 1.73 -8.54 -18.18
N PRO A 352 2.05 -8.96 -19.41
CA PRO A 352 3.38 -8.77 -19.98
C PRO A 352 3.78 -7.29 -19.99
N ILE A 353 5.04 -7.02 -19.66
CA ILE A 353 5.57 -5.65 -19.54
C ILE A 353 5.36 -4.89 -20.86
N ASP A 354 5.62 -5.50 -22.00
CA ASP A 354 5.48 -4.87 -23.31
C ASP A 354 4.03 -4.50 -23.66
N VAL A 355 3.04 -5.28 -23.21
CA VAL A 355 1.62 -4.92 -23.33
C VAL A 355 1.32 -3.66 -22.53
N LEU A 356 1.75 -3.60 -21.26
CA LEU A 356 1.55 -2.43 -20.41
C LEU A 356 2.20 -1.17 -21.02
N GLU A 357 3.46 -1.27 -21.44
CA GLU A 357 4.21 -0.17 -22.07
C GLU A 357 3.54 0.30 -23.38
N TRP A 358 2.97 -0.64 -24.15
CA TRP A 358 2.23 -0.30 -25.37
C TRP A 358 0.96 0.51 -25.06
N TYR A 359 0.14 0.11 -24.09
CA TYR A 359 -1.04 0.90 -23.69
C TYR A 359 -0.65 2.30 -23.19
N ILE A 360 0.41 2.41 -22.38
CA ILE A 360 0.91 3.71 -21.89
C ILE A 360 1.36 4.58 -23.07
N ALA A 361 2.04 3.99 -24.06
CA ALA A 361 2.44 4.70 -25.27
C ALA A 361 1.23 5.21 -26.07
N VAL A 362 0.22 4.37 -26.28
CA VAL A 362 -1.03 4.75 -26.97
C VAL A 362 -1.74 5.89 -26.24
N ILE A 363 -1.88 5.79 -24.91
CA ILE A 363 -2.49 6.85 -24.07
C ILE A 363 -1.69 8.15 -24.17
N ARG A 364 -0.36 8.08 -24.07
CA ARG A 364 0.53 9.24 -24.17
C ARG A 364 0.39 9.94 -25.53
N GLU A 365 0.42 9.17 -26.61
CA GLU A 365 0.32 9.71 -27.97
C GLU A 365 -1.04 10.38 -28.20
N GLU A 366 -2.14 9.73 -27.80
CA GLU A 366 -3.48 10.27 -27.98
C GLU A 366 -3.73 11.51 -27.14
N THR A 367 -3.38 11.51 -25.85
CA THR A 367 -3.56 12.67 -24.97
C THR A 367 -2.72 13.86 -25.44
N THR A 368 -1.51 13.60 -25.97
CA THR A 368 -0.65 14.63 -26.57
C THR A 368 -1.26 15.20 -27.86
N ARG A 369 -1.78 14.33 -28.74
CA ARG A 369 -2.48 14.73 -29.96
C ARG A 369 -3.72 15.57 -29.62
N TYR A 370 -4.52 15.11 -28.65
CA TYR A 370 -5.74 15.78 -28.22
C TYR A 370 -5.45 17.19 -27.69
N VAL A 371 -4.46 17.35 -26.80
CA VAL A 371 -4.01 18.69 -26.38
C VAL A 371 -3.57 19.52 -27.58
N GLY A 372 -2.83 18.93 -28.54
CA GLY A 372 -2.44 19.59 -29.78
C GLY A 372 -3.59 20.19 -30.61
N THR A 373 -4.79 19.63 -30.50
CA THR A 373 -6.00 20.10 -31.19
C THR A 373 -6.77 21.21 -30.43
N GLN A 374 -6.42 21.46 -29.17
CA GLN A 374 -7.08 22.48 -28.34
C GLN A 374 -6.67 23.91 -28.74
N SER A 375 -7.45 24.89 -28.25
CA SER A 375 -7.15 26.31 -28.44
C SER A 375 -5.71 26.67 -28.00
N LEU A 376 -5.12 27.72 -28.59
CA LEU A 376 -3.76 28.15 -28.23
C LEU A 376 -3.63 28.43 -26.72
N ALA A 377 -4.66 29.02 -26.10
CA ALA A 377 -4.69 29.29 -24.67
C ALA A 377 -4.71 27.99 -23.84
N ALA A 378 -5.57 27.04 -24.18
CA ALA A 378 -5.65 25.75 -23.49
C ALA A 378 -4.34 24.95 -23.61
N ARG A 379 -3.73 24.94 -24.81
CA ARG A 379 -2.41 24.33 -25.03
C ARG A 379 -1.35 24.96 -24.16
N ARG A 380 -1.22 26.29 -24.20
CA ARG A 380 -0.22 27.01 -23.39
C ARG A 380 -0.38 26.68 -21.91
N ASN A 381 -1.60 26.65 -21.40
CA ASN A 381 -1.88 26.30 -20.01
C ASN A 381 -1.41 24.87 -19.70
N ALA A 382 -1.77 23.88 -20.53
CA ALA A 382 -1.38 22.48 -20.31
C ALA A 382 0.15 22.30 -20.26
N PHE A 383 0.90 22.94 -21.17
CA PHE A 383 2.36 22.90 -21.16
C PHE A 383 2.97 23.59 -19.94
N GLN A 384 2.44 24.76 -19.55
CA GLN A 384 2.90 25.46 -18.34
C GLN A 384 2.69 24.63 -17.07
N TRP A 385 1.53 23.98 -16.96
CA TRP A 385 1.23 23.09 -15.84
C TRP A 385 2.13 21.86 -15.81
N ARG A 386 2.39 21.24 -16.97
CA ARG A 386 3.34 20.11 -17.07
C ARG A 386 4.73 20.49 -16.54
N ASP A 387 5.23 21.66 -16.93
CA ASP A 387 6.53 22.16 -16.47
C ASP A 387 6.52 22.46 -14.96
N ALA A 388 5.42 23.04 -14.45
CA ALA A 388 5.25 23.31 -13.01
C ALA A 388 5.19 22.02 -12.17
N LEU A 389 4.57 20.97 -12.70
CA LEU A 389 4.50 19.64 -12.08
C LEU A 389 5.78 18.83 -12.23
N GLN A 390 6.75 19.32 -13.01
CA GLN A 390 7.96 18.58 -13.41
C GLN A 390 7.64 17.20 -14.03
N ASP A 391 6.48 17.10 -14.68
CA ASP A 391 6.03 15.87 -15.30
C ASP A 391 6.89 15.55 -16.53
N ARG A 392 7.39 14.31 -16.59
CA ARG A 392 8.23 13.83 -17.69
C ARG A 392 7.41 13.33 -18.89
N GLY A 393 6.07 13.42 -18.81
CA GLY A 393 5.18 13.13 -19.92
C GLY A 393 5.04 11.64 -20.22
N TYR A 394 5.26 10.77 -19.22
CA TYR A 394 5.23 9.31 -19.42
C TYR A 394 3.86 8.82 -19.89
N PHE A 395 2.78 9.33 -19.29
CA PHE A 395 1.39 9.16 -19.70
C PHE A 395 0.87 10.31 -20.60
N GLY A 396 1.75 11.16 -21.11
CA GLY A 396 1.36 12.36 -21.86
C GLY A 396 0.57 13.34 -21.01
N PHE A 397 -0.57 13.80 -21.51
CA PHE A 397 -1.44 14.77 -20.83
C PHE A 397 -2.67 14.09 -20.21
N LEU A 398 -2.61 12.79 -19.90
CA LEU A 398 -3.71 12.07 -19.26
C LEU A 398 -4.21 12.79 -17.99
N TRP A 399 -3.28 13.32 -17.18
CA TRP A 399 -3.63 14.07 -15.97
C TRP A 399 -4.48 15.31 -16.22
N ALA A 400 -4.34 15.95 -17.38
CA ALA A 400 -5.16 17.11 -17.75
C ALA A 400 -6.57 16.69 -18.17
N GLU A 401 -6.72 15.52 -18.78
CA GLU A 401 -8.03 14.94 -19.13
C GLU A 401 -8.75 14.31 -17.93
N LEU A 402 -8.02 13.91 -16.89
CA LEU A 402 -8.60 13.40 -15.64
C LEU A 402 -9.40 14.48 -14.89
N ASP A 403 -9.02 15.75 -15.05
CA ASP A 403 -9.64 16.92 -14.41
C ASP A 403 -9.93 16.69 -12.92
N LEU A 404 -8.93 16.13 -12.23
CA LEU A 404 -9.01 15.95 -10.79
C LEU A 404 -8.91 17.32 -10.12
N PRO A 405 -9.71 17.56 -9.06
CA PRO A 405 -9.61 18.81 -8.32
C PRO A 405 -8.23 18.96 -7.68
N GLU A 406 -7.83 20.18 -7.38
CA GLU A 406 -6.62 20.43 -6.60
C GLU A 406 -6.80 20.06 -5.12
N ALA A 407 -5.70 19.99 -4.39
CA ALA A 407 -5.76 19.92 -2.92
C ALA A 407 -6.38 21.23 -2.37
N PRO A 408 -7.28 21.17 -1.38
CA PRO A 408 -7.60 20.05 -0.50
C PRO A 408 -8.76 19.15 -0.97
N GLU A 409 -9.49 19.52 -2.02
CA GLU A 409 -10.72 18.82 -2.44
C GLU A 409 -10.42 17.39 -2.94
N LEU A 410 -9.30 17.18 -3.66
CA LEU A 410 -8.84 15.83 -4.01
C LEU A 410 -8.68 14.93 -2.77
N GLY A 411 -8.22 15.51 -1.67
CA GLY A 411 -8.02 14.79 -0.42
C GLY A 411 -9.32 14.24 0.18
N LYS A 412 -10.48 14.84 -0.15
CA LYS A 412 -11.80 14.43 0.34
C LYS A 412 -12.43 13.32 -0.49
N MET A 413 -12.01 13.17 -1.74
CA MET A 413 -12.51 12.09 -2.61
C MET A 413 -12.08 10.73 -2.07
N SER A 414 -12.99 9.77 -2.14
CA SER A 414 -12.73 8.36 -1.86
C SER A 414 -11.79 7.76 -2.91
N LEU A 415 -11.10 6.68 -2.54
CA LEU A 415 -10.26 5.93 -3.47
C LEU A 415 -11.09 5.41 -4.65
N LYS A 416 -12.34 5.00 -4.39
CA LYS A 416 -13.26 4.52 -5.43
C LYS A 416 -13.66 5.61 -6.43
N GLU A 417 -13.99 6.81 -5.96
CA GLU A 417 -14.35 7.93 -6.84
C GLU A 417 -13.20 8.32 -7.76
N VAL A 418 -11.97 8.37 -7.24
CA VAL A 418 -10.78 8.67 -8.05
C VAL A 418 -10.53 7.54 -9.06
N ALA A 419 -10.64 6.28 -8.65
CA ALA A 419 -10.47 5.14 -9.55
C ALA A 419 -11.47 5.15 -10.71
N MET A 420 -12.75 5.44 -10.43
CA MET A 420 -13.77 5.54 -11.46
C MET A 420 -13.46 6.63 -12.49
N ARG A 421 -12.91 7.77 -12.05
CA ARG A 421 -12.45 8.82 -12.97
C ARG A 421 -11.24 8.37 -13.79
N GLU A 422 -10.25 7.73 -13.15
CA GLU A 422 -9.07 7.20 -13.85
C GLU A 422 -9.44 6.21 -14.95
N ILE A 423 -10.31 5.25 -14.64
CA ILE A 423 -10.80 4.26 -15.60
C ILE A 423 -11.59 4.94 -16.71
N ALA A 424 -12.59 5.78 -16.38
CA ALA A 424 -13.42 6.43 -17.38
C ALA A 424 -12.61 7.31 -18.35
N THR A 425 -11.60 8.03 -17.86
CA THR A 425 -10.72 8.84 -18.70
C THR A 425 -9.87 7.95 -19.61
N ILE A 426 -9.27 6.88 -19.08
CA ILE A 426 -8.49 5.94 -19.92
C ILE A 426 -9.38 5.27 -20.97
N GLU A 427 -10.57 4.81 -20.60
CA GLU A 427 -11.55 4.23 -21.53
C GLU A 427 -11.93 5.23 -22.62
N GLY A 428 -12.18 6.49 -22.25
CA GLY A 428 -12.47 7.57 -23.20
C GLY A 428 -11.32 7.80 -24.18
N VAL A 429 -10.08 7.87 -23.67
CA VAL A 429 -8.86 8.02 -24.48
C VAL A 429 -8.73 6.86 -25.48
N LEU A 430 -8.79 5.62 -24.99
CA LEU A 430 -8.65 4.42 -25.84
C LEU A 430 -9.81 4.30 -26.85
N THR A 431 -11.04 4.63 -26.45
CA THR A 431 -12.19 4.65 -27.36
C THR A 431 -11.97 5.63 -28.50
N ARG A 432 -11.42 6.83 -28.24
CA ARG A 432 -11.08 7.79 -29.31
C ARG A 432 -10.02 7.25 -30.26
N VAL A 433 -9.02 6.53 -29.76
CA VAL A 433 -7.98 5.91 -30.60
C VAL A 433 -8.56 4.84 -31.51
N PHE A 434 -9.33 3.91 -30.94
CA PHE A 434 -9.72 2.68 -31.65
C PHE A 434 -11.07 2.78 -32.36
N SER A 435 -11.91 3.77 -32.05
CA SER A 435 -13.16 4.03 -32.80
C SER A 435 -12.95 4.92 -34.03
N GLY A 436 -11.77 5.52 -34.16
CA GLY A 436 -11.38 6.30 -35.34
C GLY A 436 -10.79 5.47 -36.49
N ILE A 437 -10.91 4.13 -36.41
CA ILE A 437 -10.38 3.16 -37.38
C ILE A 437 -11.48 2.62 -38.27
#